data_AF-A0A2N2XD11-F1
#
_entry.id   AF-A0A2N2XD11-F1
#
_cell.length_a   1.000
_cell.length_b   1.000
_cell.length_c   1.000
_cell.angle_alpha   90.00
_cell.angle_beta   90.00
_cell.angle_gamma   90.00
#
_symmetry.space_group_name_H-M   'P 1'
#
loop_
_entity.id
_entity.type
_entity.pdbx_description
1 polymer ?
#
loop_
_entity_poly.entity_id
_entity_poly.type
_entity_poly.pdbx_seq_one_letter_code
_entity_poly.pdbx_strand_id
1 'polypeptide(L)'
;MKTIKIILFFVLAISFSCKEEKPKPLIQQNTQTASVKHYICGNKCENSGSDVAGACPVCKNQYLHNDAFHAQDLLKNGPLNIPKYNGGNPAANAPAAPSPAQNSFGIYHYTCNKGCSGGSGSATNCTNCGEPLAHNQAYHNN
;
A
#
# COMPACT_ATOMS: atom_id res chain seq x y z
N MET A 1 -24.68 68.75 17.87
CA MET A 1 -23.46 68.37 18.62
C MET A 1 -23.57 67.07 19.43
N LYS A 2 -24.78 66.64 19.85
CA LYS A 2 -24.97 65.42 20.66
C LYS A 2 -25.07 64.13 19.83
N THR A 3 -25.59 64.24 18.61
CA THR A 3 -25.76 63.12 17.65
C THR A 3 -24.46 62.70 16.96
N ILE A 4 -23.51 63.63 16.74
CA ILE A 4 -22.20 63.34 16.14
C ILE A 4 -21.33 62.48 17.08
N LYS A 5 -21.43 62.67 18.41
CA LYS A 5 -20.72 61.83 19.39
C LYS A 5 -21.20 60.38 19.42
N ILE A 6 -22.48 60.14 19.13
CA ILE A 6 -23.05 58.78 19.13
C ILE A 6 -22.58 57.99 17.91
N ILE A 7 -22.48 58.64 16.74
CA ILE A 7 -21.98 58.01 15.51
C ILE A 7 -20.47 57.71 15.63
N LEU A 8 -19.68 58.59 16.25
CA LEU A 8 -18.24 58.37 16.43
C LEU A 8 -17.93 57.24 17.43
N PHE A 9 -18.83 56.97 18.39
CA PHE A 9 -18.69 55.87 19.34
C PHE A 9 -19.02 54.51 18.72
N PHE A 10 -19.95 54.47 17.74
CA PHE A 10 -20.36 53.22 17.08
C PHE A 10 -19.33 52.73 16.06
N VAL A 11 -18.58 53.63 15.42
CA VAL A 11 -17.54 53.28 14.44
C VAL A 11 -16.27 52.71 15.11
N LEU A 12 -15.97 53.09 16.36
CA LEU A 12 -14.78 52.61 17.09
C LEU A 12 -14.96 51.18 17.66
N ALA A 13 -16.20 50.70 17.83
CA ALA A 13 -16.49 49.40 18.43
C ALA A 13 -16.38 48.22 17.45
N ILE A 14 -16.34 48.47 16.13
CA ILE A 14 -16.37 47.41 15.10
C ILE A 14 -14.95 46.89 14.78
N SER A 15 -13.89 47.57 15.24
CA SER A 15 -12.49 47.23 14.92
C SER A 15 -11.85 46.13 15.79
N PHE A 16 -12.54 45.60 16.81
CA PHE A 16 -11.96 44.64 17.76
C PHE A 16 -12.47 43.19 17.64
N SER A 17 -13.31 42.87 16.65
CA SER A 17 -13.96 41.55 16.56
C SER A 17 -13.46 40.67 15.41
N CYS A 18 -12.16 40.69 15.15
CA CYS A 18 -11.48 39.61 14.43
C CYS A 18 -10.27 39.15 15.24
N LYS A 19 -10.51 38.48 16.36
CA LYS A 19 -9.51 37.59 16.91
C LYS A 19 -9.60 36.31 16.10
N GLU A 20 -8.71 36.16 15.13
CA GLU A 20 -8.50 34.86 14.48
C GLU A 20 -8.06 33.89 15.57
N GLU A 21 -9.01 33.12 16.10
CA GLU A 21 -8.66 31.87 16.71
C GLU A 21 -8.04 31.03 15.60
N LYS A 22 -6.73 30.73 15.73
CA LYS A 22 -6.10 29.68 14.94
C LYS A 22 -7.08 28.52 14.90
N PRO A 23 -7.45 27.99 13.71
CA PRO A 23 -8.30 26.82 13.66
C PRO A 23 -7.65 25.78 14.55
N LYS A 24 -8.35 25.42 15.63
CA LYS A 24 -7.97 24.31 16.48
C LYS A 24 -7.70 23.17 15.50
N PRO A 25 -6.54 22.49 15.55
CA PRO A 25 -6.35 21.32 14.73
C PRO A 25 -7.58 20.46 15.01
N LEU A 26 -8.38 20.22 13.98
CA LEU A 26 -9.32 19.13 14.04
C LEU A 26 -8.41 17.91 14.07
N ILE A 27 -7.95 17.56 15.27
CA ILE A 27 -7.79 16.16 15.61
C ILE A 27 -9.20 15.65 15.40
N GLN A 28 -9.48 15.18 14.17
CA GLN A 28 -10.55 14.25 13.95
C GLN A 28 -10.37 13.27 15.10
N GLN A 29 -11.34 13.26 16.00
CA GLN A 29 -11.45 12.21 16.97
C GLN A 29 -11.55 10.97 16.10
N ASN A 30 -10.41 10.35 15.88
CA ASN A 30 -10.28 9.02 15.37
C ASN A 30 -10.89 8.19 16.49
N THR A 31 -12.22 8.11 16.46
CA THR A 31 -13.00 7.09 17.13
C THR A 31 -12.24 5.83 16.82
N GLN A 32 -11.55 5.35 17.86
CA GLN A 32 -10.52 4.33 17.83
C GLN A 32 -10.82 3.37 16.69
N THR A 33 -10.05 3.56 15.61
CA THR A 33 -10.30 2.98 14.30
C THR A 33 -10.54 1.51 14.53
N ALA A 34 -11.63 0.95 14.00
CA ALA A 34 -11.62 -0.48 13.70
C ALA A 34 -10.27 -0.72 13.02
N SER A 35 -9.40 -1.49 13.67
CA SER A 35 -8.01 -1.64 13.24
C SER A 35 -8.01 -1.84 11.74
N VAL A 36 -7.41 -0.92 10.97
CA VAL A 36 -7.37 -1.04 9.51
C VAL A 36 -6.83 -2.45 9.25
N LYS A 37 -7.58 -3.30 8.55
CA LYS A 37 -7.16 -4.69 8.32
C LYS A 37 -6.13 -4.72 7.22
N HIS A 38 -5.08 -5.54 7.37
CA HIS A 38 -4.03 -5.68 6.36
C HIS A 38 -4.57 -6.26 5.05
N TYR A 39 -5.56 -7.15 5.15
CA TYR A 39 -6.25 -7.75 4.02
C TYR A 39 -7.75 -7.43 4.08
N ILE A 40 -8.34 -7.07 2.94
CA ILE A 40 -9.74 -6.63 2.82
C ILE A 40 -10.50 -7.42 1.75
N CYS A 41 -11.80 -7.60 1.97
CA CYS A 41 -12.68 -8.24 0.99
C CYS A 41 -13.11 -7.22 -0.08
N GLY A 42 -12.78 -7.49 -1.35
CA GLY A 42 -13.22 -6.64 -2.47
C GLY A 42 -14.75 -6.51 -2.59
N ASN A 43 -15.49 -7.53 -2.14
CA ASN A 43 -16.96 -7.52 -2.12
C ASN A 43 -17.54 -6.76 -0.91
N LYS A 44 -16.70 -6.15 -0.07
CA LYS A 44 -17.10 -5.36 1.10
C LYS A 44 -18.07 -6.10 2.04
N CYS A 45 -17.87 -7.41 2.20
CA CYS A 45 -18.66 -8.21 3.13
C CYS A 45 -18.51 -7.65 4.55
N GLU A 46 -19.62 -7.55 5.28
CA GLU A 46 -19.67 -7.01 6.63
C GLU A 46 -18.75 -7.79 7.58
N ASN A 47 -18.05 -7.07 8.46
CA ASN A 47 -17.08 -7.63 9.42
C ASN A 47 -16.00 -8.53 8.80
N SER A 48 -15.73 -8.39 7.50
CA SER A 48 -14.72 -9.16 6.80
C SER A 48 -13.39 -8.41 6.72
N GLY A 49 -12.31 -9.17 6.62
CA GLY A 49 -10.94 -8.68 6.59
C GLY A 49 -10.09 -9.57 7.48
N SER A 50 -8.78 -9.51 7.28
CA SER A 50 -7.84 -10.38 7.99
C SER A 50 -6.51 -9.66 8.19
N ASP A 51 -5.80 -10.06 9.23
CA ASP A 51 -4.43 -9.62 9.47
C ASP A 51 -3.42 -10.52 8.70
N VAL A 52 -3.92 -11.60 8.07
CA VAL A 52 -3.16 -12.54 7.21
C VAL A 52 -3.86 -12.78 5.88
N ALA A 53 -3.10 -13.14 4.84
CA ALA A 53 -3.67 -13.52 3.53
C ALA A 53 -4.63 -14.71 3.66
N GLY A 54 -5.66 -14.78 2.81
CA GLY A 54 -6.64 -15.86 2.84
C GLY A 54 -7.90 -15.58 2.03
N ALA A 55 -8.92 -16.42 2.22
CA ALA A 55 -10.22 -16.25 1.60
C ALA A 55 -11.24 -15.65 2.60
N CYS A 56 -12.12 -14.79 2.09
CA CYS A 56 -13.22 -14.24 2.86
C CYS A 56 -14.17 -15.36 3.34
N PRO A 57 -14.49 -15.46 4.64
CA PRO A 57 -15.36 -16.53 5.14
C PRO A 57 -16.80 -16.41 4.63
N VAL A 58 -17.22 -15.19 4.25
CA VAL A 58 -18.57 -14.88 3.75
C VAL A 58 -18.72 -15.24 2.29
N CYS A 59 -17.88 -14.69 1.40
CA CYS A 59 -18.04 -14.85 -0.06
C CYS A 59 -17.02 -15.80 -0.71
N LYS A 60 -16.08 -16.37 0.06
CA LYS A 60 -15.02 -17.30 -0.38
C LYS A 60 -14.00 -16.74 -1.39
N ASN A 61 -14.15 -15.50 -1.84
CA ASN A 61 -13.14 -14.83 -2.67
C ASN A 61 -11.87 -14.54 -1.87
N GLN A 62 -10.71 -14.53 -2.55
CA GLN A 62 -9.44 -14.15 -1.93
C GLN A 62 -9.45 -12.69 -1.47
N TYR A 63 -8.80 -12.43 -0.34
CA TYR A 63 -8.61 -11.08 0.14
C TYR A 63 -7.62 -10.30 -0.74
N LEU A 64 -7.87 -8.99 -0.86
CA LEU A 64 -6.97 -8.03 -1.47
C LEU A 64 -6.09 -7.40 -0.39
N HIS A 65 -4.87 -7.01 -0.76
CA HIS A 65 -4.00 -6.23 0.12
C HIS A 65 -4.58 -4.83 0.34
N ASN A 66 -4.53 -4.34 1.57
CA ASN A 66 -5.00 -3.01 1.94
C ASN A 66 -3.83 -2.03 2.05
N ASP A 67 -3.68 -1.16 1.05
CA ASP A 67 -2.58 -0.20 0.99
C ASP A 67 -2.63 0.84 2.13
N ALA A 68 -3.81 1.11 2.70
CA ALA A 68 -3.97 2.02 3.82
C ALA A 68 -3.39 1.47 5.14
N PHE A 69 -3.12 0.16 5.22
CA PHE A 69 -2.55 -0.47 6.42
C PHE A 69 -1.16 0.08 6.77
N HIS A 70 -0.30 0.26 5.76
CA HIS A 70 1.09 0.73 5.95
C HIS A 70 1.23 2.24 5.98
N ALA A 71 0.18 3.00 5.65
CA ALA A 71 0.21 4.46 5.68
C ALA A 71 0.53 5.02 7.09
N GLN A 72 0.32 4.22 8.13
CA GLN A 72 0.51 4.58 9.53
C GLN A 72 1.91 4.21 10.06
N ASP A 73 2.52 3.14 9.54
CA ASP A 73 3.85 2.66 9.99
C ASP A 73 5.00 3.54 9.46
N LEU A 74 4.78 4.27 8.36
CA LEU A 74 5.74 5.22 7.80
C LEU A 74 6.07 6.39 8.75
N LEU A 75 5.23 6.65 9.75
CA LEU A 75 5.39 7.79 10.68
C LEU A 75 5.89 7.38 12.07
N LYS A 76 5.99 6.07 12.35
CA LYS A 76 6.24 5.54 13.70
C LYS A 76 7.69 5.72 14.17
N ASN A 77 8.63 5.92 13.24
CA ASN A 77 10.07 6.03 13.52
C ASN A 77 10.63 7.46 13.38
N GLY A 78 9.78 8.49 13.51
CA GLY A 78 10.16 9.89 13.30
C GLY A 78 10.06 10.33 11.84
N PRO A 79 10.40 11.59 11.50
CA PRO A 79 10.34 12.05 10.12
C PRO A 79 11.29 11.19 9.27
N LEU A 80 10.72 10.50 8.29
CA LEU A 80 11.47 9.81 7.25
C LEU A 80 12.54 10.76 6.71
N ASN A 81 13.80 10.33 6.75
CA ASN A 81 14.87 11.02 6.04
C ASN A 81 14.77 10.61 4.57
N ILE A 82 13.74 11.11 3.87
CA ILE A 82 13.63 10.96 2.42
C ILE A 82 14.64 11.94 1.82
N PRO A 83 15.63 11.50 1.02
CA PRO A 83 16.40 12.41 0.21
C PRO A 83 15.43 13.27 -0.60
N LYS A 84 15.56 14.61 -0.55
CA LYS A 84 14.72 15.50 -1.36
C LYS A 84 14.81 15.04 -2.81
N TYR A 85 13.68 14.62 -3.35
CA TYR A 85 13.53 14.35 -4.78
C TYR A 85 13.62 15.69 -5.51
N ASN A 86 14.84 16.11 -5.84
CA ASN A 86 15.04 17.06 -6.93
C ASN A 86 14.56 16.31 -8.17
N GLY A 87 13.54 16.83 -8.86
CA GLY A 87 12.89 16.21 -10.02
C GLY A 87 13.80 16.01 -11.23
N GLY A 88 14.89 15.26 -11.04
CA GLY A 88 15.66 14.65 -12.11
C GLY A 88 14.79 13.56 -12.71
N ASN A 89 14.58 13.72 -14.02
CA ASN A 89 14.05 12.79 -15.00
C ASN A 89 13.56 11.44 -14.42
N PRO A 90 12.27 11.05 -14.57
CA PRO A 90 11.79 9.76 -14.08
C PRO A 90 12.76 8.69 -14.57
N ALA A 91 13.45 8.05 -13.63
CA ALA A 91 14.30 6.92 -13.95
C ALA A 91 13.40 5.97 -14.74
N ALA A 92 13.78 5.69 -15.99
CA ALA A 92 13.10 4.70 -16.78
C ALA A 92 13.17 3.40 -15.97
N ASN A 93 12.06 3.04 -15.31
CA ASN A 93 11.90 1.76 -14.65
C ASN A 93 11.82 0.72 -15.77
N ALA A 94 12.98 0.38 -16.32
CA ALA A 94 13.11 -0.79 -17.16
C ALA A 94 12.70 -2.00 -16.30
N PRO A 95 11.84 -2.89 -16.82
CA PRO A 95 11.53 -4.13 -16.14
C PRO A 95 12.83 -4.82 -15.71
N ALA A 96 12.87 -5.30 -14.47
CA ALA A 96 13.98 -6.12 -14.01
C ALA A 96 14.18 -7.28 -15.00
N ALA A 97 15.43 -7.58 -15.32
CA ALA A 97 15.75 -8.70 -16.19
C ALA A 97 15.08 -9.98 -15.64
N PRO A 98 14.44 -10.80 -16.48
CA PRO A 98 13.82 -12.03 -16.03
C PRO A 98 14.86 -12.94 -15.38
N SER A 99 14.49 -13.61 -14.29
CA SER A 99 15.37 -14.55 -13.61
C SER A 99 15.84 -15.65 -14.58
N PRO A 100 17.12 -16.06 -14.50
CA PRO A 100 17.63 -17.15 -15.32
C PRO A 100 16.84 -18.45 -15.12
N ALA A 101 16.76 -19.28 -16.16
CA ALA A 101 16.05 -20.56 -16.07
C ALA A 101 16.64 -21.50 -15.02
N GLN A 102 17.96 -21.48 -14.86
CA GLN A 102 18.70 -22.26 -13.87
C GLN A 102 19.50 -21.34 -12.93
N ASN A 103 19.64 -21.76 -11.67
CA ASN A 103 20.57 -21.11 -10.74
C ASN A 103 22.03 -21.55 -11.00
N SER A 104 22.98 -21.05 -10.21
CA SER A 104 24.41 -21.39 -10.34
C SER A 104 24.73 -22.88 -10.09
N PHE A 105 23.82 -23.62 -9.47
CA PHE A 105 23.94 -25.07 -9.25
C PHE A 105 23.27 -25.90 -10.36
N GLY A 106 22.75 -25.26 -11.42
CA GLY A 106 22.06 -25.94 -12.51
C GLY A 106 20.64 -26.39 -12.18
N ILE A 107 20.06 -25.95 -11.05
CA ILE A 107 18.69 -26.27 -10.67
C ILE A 107 17.73 -25.35 -11.43
N TYR A 108 16.71 -25.89 -12.08
CA TYR A 108 15.69 -25.12 -12.80
C TYR A 108 14.67 -24.48 -11.86
N HIS A 109 14.16 -23.29 -12.21
CA HIS A 109 13.12 -22.59 -11.45
C HIS A 109 11.77 -23.30 -11.53
N TYR A 110 11.44 -23.88 -12.69
CA TYR A 110 10.27 -24.71 -12.92
C TYR A 110 10.67 -26.07 -13.50
N THR A 111 10.15 -27.15 -12.93
CA THR A 111 10.50 -28.54 -13.25
C THR A 111 9.27 -29.41 -13.51
N CYS A 112 9.44 -30.48 -14.28
CA CYS A 112 8.35 -31.41 -14.59
C CYS A 112 8.13 -32.43 -13.45
N ASN A 113 6.93 -32.48 -12.87
CA ASN A 113 6.56 -33.46 -11.84
C ASN A 113 6.54 -34.91 -12.32
N LYS A 114 6.54 -35.15 -13.63
CA LYS A 114 6.64 -36.49 -14.23
C LYS A 114 8.10 -36.96 -14.38
N GLY A 115 9.08 -36.15 -13.98
CA GLY A 115 10.50 -36.49 -14.07
C GLY A 115 11.08 -36.37 -15.48
N CYS A 116 10.44 -35.62 -16.38
CA CYS A 116 11.03 -35.32 -17.69
C CYS A 116 12.30 -34.47 -17.51
N SER A 117 13.30 -34.73 -18.34
CA SER A 117 14.52 -33.93 -18.38
C SER A 117 14.24 -32.47 -18.76
N GLY A 118 14.96 -31.54 -18.11
CA GLY A 118 14.86 -30.10 -18.38
C GLY A 118 13.93 -29.33 -17.43
N GLY A 119 13.63 -28.09 -17.81
CA GLY A 119 12.81 -27.16 -17.04
C GLY A 119 12.70 -25.79 -17.71
N SER A 120 12.22 -24.79 -16.98
CA SER A 120 12.01 -23.42 -17.48
C SER A 120 12.29 -22.38 -16.40
N GLY A 121 12.53 -21.14 -16.81
CA GLY A 121 12.54 -19.98 -15.93
C GLY A 121 11.14 -19.47 -15.57
N SER A 122 10.13 -19.95 -16.28
CA SER A 122 8.74 -19.48 -16.19
C SER A 122 7.75 -20.64 -16.07
N ALA A 123 6.55 -20.35 -15.55
CA ALA A 123 5.44 -21.30 -15.45
C ALA A 123 4.83 -21.64 -16.82
N THR A 124 5.54 -22.44 -17.61
CA THR A 124 5.10 -22.93 -18.94
C THR A 124 4.83 -24.43 -18.90
N ASN A 125 4.37 -25.01 -20.01
CA ASN A 125 4.24 -26.46 -20.14
C ASN A 125 5.58 -27.13 -20.42
N CYS A 126 5.73 -28.37 -19.96
CA CYS A 126 6.87 -29.24 -20.25
C CYS A 126 6.90 -29.58 -21.73
N THR A 127 8.04 -29.35 -22.39
CA THR A 127 8.21 -29.65 -23.82
C THR A 127 8.15 -31.14 -24.15
N ASN A 128 8.42 -32.01 -23.16
CA ASN A 128 8.46 -33.45 -23.36
C ASN A 128 7.09 -34.12 -23.17
N CYS A 129 6.26 -33.64 -22.23
CA CYS A 129 5.00 -34.30 -21.87
C CYS A 129 3.76 -33.39 -21.89
N GLY A 130 3.92 -32.10 -22.19
CA GLY A 130 2.81 -31.15 -22.29
C GLY A 130 2.20 -30.69 -20.97
N GLU A 131 2.52 -31.36 -19.85
CA GLU A 131 2.02 -31.00 -18.51
C GLU A 131 2.60 -29.67 -18.00
N PRO A 132 1.85 -28.88 -17.21
CA PRO A 132 2.37 -27.67 -16.59
C PRO A 132 3.60 -27.95 -15.73
N LEU A 133 4.65 -27.13 -15.87
CA LEU A 133 5.81 -27.20 -14.99
C LEU A 133 5.45 -26.69 -13.60
N ALA A 134 5.94 -27.40 -12.58
CA ALA A 134 5.77 -27.01 -11.19
C ALA A 134 6.94 -26.12 -10.74
N HIS A 135 6.66 -25.18 -9.85
CA HIS A 135 7.69 -24.36 -9.21
C HIS A 135 8.62 -25.25 -8.37
N ASN A 136 9.92 -25.03 -8.49
CA ASN A 136 10.95 -25.77 -7.79
C ASN A 136 11.56 -24.90 -6.67
N GLN A 137 11.18 -25.20 -5.43
CA GLN A 137 11.65 -24.44 -4.27
C GLN A 137 13.19 -24.48 -4.09
N ALA A 138 13.84 -25.57 -4.50
CA ALA A 138 15.29 -25.71 -4.37
C ALA A 138 16.08 -24.70 -5.22
N TYR A 139 15.47 -24.12 -6.25
CA TYR A 139 16.08 -23.06 -7.06
C TYR A 139 16.54 -21.85 -6.23
N HIS A 140 15.81 -21.54 -5.16
CA HIS A 140 16.04 -20.37 -4.30
C HIS A 140 17.02 -20.63 -3.15
N ASN A 141 17.51 -21.86 -3.00
CA ASN A 141 18.47 -22.23 -1.96
C ASN A 141 19.90 -22.14 -2.51
N ASN A 142 20.39 -20.92 -2.71
CA ASN A 142 21.76 -20.66 -3.19
C ASN A 142 22.68 -20.15 -2.08
#